data_AF-A0A929PNW6-F1
#
_entry.id   AF-A0A929PNW6-F1
#
_cell.length_a   1.000
_cell.length_b   1.000
_cell.length_c   1.000
_cell.angle_alpha   90.00
_cell.angle_beta   90.00
_cell.angle_gamma   90.00
#
_symmetry.space_group_name_H-M   'P 1'
#
loop_
_entity.id
_entity.type
_entity.pdbx_description
1 polymer ?
#
loop_
_entity_poly.entity_id
_entity_poly.type
_entity_poly.pdbx_seq_one_letter_code
_entity_poly.pdbx_strand_id
1 'polypeptide(L)' 'MRNRILLEAKGLLINDQKNIAEIAYHLGFADNSYFGKFFKKHEGLTPNGFKKLYYKT' A
#
# COMPACT_ATOMS: atom_id res chain seq x y z
N MET A 1 -8.44 14.42 -1.43
CA MET A 1 -7.53 13.99 -0.33
C MET A 1 -7.11 12.51 -0.43
N ARG A 2 -8.02 11.54 -0.62
CA ARG A 2 -7.68 10.10 -0.68
C ARG A 2 -6.73 9.68 -1.82
N ASN A 3 -6.70 10.42 -2.93
CA ASN A 3 -5.83 10.11 -4.08
C ASN A 3 -4.33 10.30 -3.78
N ARG A 4 -3.96 11.24 -2.89
CA ARG A 4 -2.56 11.49 -2.53
C ARG A 4 -2.00 10.34 -1.70
N ILE A 5 -2.78 9.87 -0.72
CA ILE A 5 -2.45 8.69 0.11
C ILE A 5 -2.28 7.45 -0.77
N LEU A 6 -3.15 7.27 -1.77
CA LEU A 6 -3.02 6.16 -2.71
C LEU A 6 -1.72 6.24 -3.53
N LEU A 7 -1.36 7.43 -4.03
CA LEU A 7 -0.14 7.63 -4.80
C LEU A 7 1.11 7.33 -3.98
N GLU A 8 1.17 7.84 -2.74
CA GLU A 8 2.26 7.52 -1.80
C GLU A 8 2.30 6.03 -1.46
N ALA A 9 1.14 5.41 -1.20
CA ALA A 9 1.07 3.97 -0.94
C ALA A 9 1.67 3.15 -2.08
N LYS A 10 1.35 3.47 -3.35
CA LYS A 10 1.94 2.79 -4.51
C LYS A 10 3.45 2.99 -4.57
N GLY A 11 3.93 4.22 -4.36
CA GLY A 11 5.35 4.53 -4.35
C GLY A 11 6.11 3.74 -3.28
N LEU A 12 5.57 3.69 -2.05
CA LEU A 12 6.14 2.92 -0.95
C LEU A 12 6.11 1.41 -1.21
N LEU A 13 5.04 0.89 -1.81
CA LEU A 13 4.94 -0.53 -2.14
C LEU A 13 5.94 -0.98 -3.21
N ILE A 14 6.34 -0.09 -4.13
CA ILE A 14 7.28 -0.39 -5.21
C ILE A 14 8.72 -0.17 -4.78
N ASN A 15 9.02 0.97 -4.15
CA ASN A 15 10.40 1.36 -3.84
C ASN A 15 10.91 0.84 -2.50
N ASP A 16 10.02 0.48 -1.57
CA ASP A 16 10.41 0.24 -0.19
C ASP A 16 10.38 -1.26 0.18
N GLN A 17 11.48 -1.73 0.77
CA GLN A 17 11.54 -3.08 1.35
C GLN A 17 10.70 -3.21 2.62
N LYS A 18 10.18 -2.11 3.16
CA LYS A 18 9.24 -2.08 4.29
C LYS A 18 8.09 -3.07 4.14
N ASN A 19 7.71 -3.62 5.29
CA ASN A 19 6.54 -4.48 5.38
C ASN A 19 5.26 -3.64 5.24
N ILE A 20 4.19 -4.24 4.74
CA ILE A 20 2.90 -3.59 4.49
C ILE A 20 2.35 -2.95 5.77
N ALA A 21 2.61 -3.53 6.94
CA ALA A 21 2.26 -2.97 8.23
C ALA A 21 2.94 -1.62 8.52
N GLU A 22 4.21 -1.45 8.16
CA GLU A 22 4.93 -0.18 8.35
C GLU A 22 4.43 0.88 7.38
N ILE A 23 4.12 0.49 6.14
CA ILE A 23 3.51 1.38 5.15
C ILE A 23 2.14 1.87 5.63
N ALA A 24 1.31 0.97 6.17
CA ALA A 24 0.02 1.31 6.75
C ALA A 24 0.17 2.32 7.90
N TYR A 25 1.09 2.05 8.83
CA TYR A 25 1.37 2.94 9.96
C TYR A 25 1.86 4.32 9.50
N HIS A 26 2.81 4.37 8.56
CA HIS A 26 3.36 5.61 8.01
C HIS A 26 2.29 6.48 7.32
N LEU A 27 1.32 5.85 6.67
CA LEU A 27 0.20 6.54 6.00
C LEU A 27 -0.94 6.91 6.96
N GLY A 28 -0.79 6.67 8.26
CA GLY A 28 -1.76 7.02 9.29
C GLY A 28 -2.95 6.05 9.41
N PHE A 29 -2.81 4.82 8.91
CA PHE A 29 -3.81 3.78 9.11
C PHE A 29 -3.64 3.14 10.49
N ALA A 30 -4.76 2.95 11.21
CA ALA A 30 -4.77 2.33 12.52
C ALA A 30 -4.29 0.87 12.48
N ASP A 31 -4.54 0.18 11.36
CA ASP A 31 -4.17 -1.22 11.18
C ASP A 31 -3.99 -1.59 9.70
N ASN A 32 -3.18 -2.63 9.47
CA ASN A 32 -2.85 -3.16 8.15
C ASN A 32 -4.10 -3.64 7.38
N SER A 33 -5.11 -4.14 8.09
CA SER A 33 -6.36 -4.61 7.50
C SER A 33 -7.17 -3.46 6.88
N TYR A 34 -7.26 -2.32 7.59
CA TYR A 34 -7.93 -1.13 7.08
C TYR A 34 -7.20 -0.56 5.86
N PHE A 35 -5.86 -0.50 5.91
CA PHE A 35 -5.04 -0.13 4.74
C PHE A 35 -5.27 -1.07 3.56
N GLY A 36 -5.24 -2.38 3.78
CA GLY A 36 -5.46 -3.37 2.73
C GLY A 36 -6.83 -3.24 2.05
N LYS A 37 -7.88 -3.00 2.83
CA LYS A 37 -9.23 -2.73 2.30
C LYS A 37 -9.29 -1.42 1.52
N PHE A 38 -8.69 -0.35 2.04
CA PHE A 38 -8.60 0.93 1.36
C PHE A 38 -7.87 0.80 0.02
N PHE A 39 -6.68 0.22 0.03
CA PHE A 39 -5.86 0.05 -1.16
C PHE A 39 -6.55 -0.82 -2.20
N LYS A 40 -7.13 -1.96 -1.78
CA LYS A 40 -7.92 -2.82 -2.69
C LYS A 40 -9.15 -2.13 -3.25
N LYS A 41 -9.85 -1.32 -2.46
CA LYS A 41 -11.02 -0.56 -2.94
C LYS A 41 -10.66 0.45 -4.02
N HIS A 42 -9.46 1.04 -3.95
CA HIS A 42 -9.00 2.06 -4.87
C HIS A 42 -8.23 1.50 -6.08
N GLU A 43 -7.40 0.48 -5.87
CA GLU A 43 -6.51 -0.09 -6.90
C GLU A 43 -7.02 -1.42 -7.48
N GLY A 44 -7.99 -2.06 -6.84
CA GLY A 44 -8.51 -3.38 -7.22
C GLY A 44 -7.63 -4.55 -6.76
N LEU A 45 -6.38 -4.29 -6.38
CA LEU A 45 -5.40 -5.29 -5.92
C LEU A 45 -5.12 -5.16 -4.43
N THR A 46 -4.73 -6.24 -3.78
CA THR A 46 -4.19 -6.14 -2.40
C THR A 46 -2.81 -5.47 -2.44
N PRO A 47 -2.38 -4.78 -1.37
CA PRO A 47 -1.04 -4.18 -1.31
C PRO A 47 0.07 -5.19 -1.61
N ASN A 48 -0.07 -6.41 -1.10
CA ASN A 48 0.90 -7.49 -1.35
C ASN A 48 0.88 -7.96 -2.82
N GLY A 49 -0.32 -8.08 -3.41
CA GLY A 49 -0.47 -8.42 -4.83
C GLY A 49 0.13 -7.35 -5.74
N PHE A 50 -0.07 -6.08 -5.39
CA PHE A 50 0.55 -4.96 -6.09
C PHE A 50 2.07 -4.98 -5.92
N LYS A 51 2.59 -5.13 -4.69
CA LYS A 51 4.03 -5.25 -4.43
C LYS A 51 4.66 -6.37 -5.26
N LYS A 52 4.06 -7.56 -5.28
CA LYS A 52 4.55 -8.72 -6.06
C LYS A 52 4.52 -8.48 -7.57
N LEU A 53 3.54 -7.73 -8.08
CA LEU A 53 3.43 -7.45 -9.51
C LEU A 53 4.54 -6.51 -10.00
N TYR A 54 4.99 -5.58 -9.16
CA TYR A 54 5.96 -4.54 -9.53
C TYR A 54 7.37 -4.76 -8.95
N TYR A 55 7.55 -5.69 -8.00
CA TYR A 55 8.87 -6.16 -7.61
C TYR A 55 9.52 -6.92 -8.77
N LYS A 56 10.37 -6.23 -9.52
CA LYS A 56 11.29 -6.86 -10.47
C LYS A 56 12.45 -7.49 -9.69
N THR A 57 12.63 -8.80 -9.88
CA THR A 57 13.90 -9.49 -9.66
C THR A 57 15.00 -8.85 -10.49
#